data_AF-A0A6H1L7L1-F1
#
_entry.id   AF-A0A6H1L7L1-F1
#
_cell.length_a   1.000
_cell.length_b   1.000
_cell.length_c   1.000
_cell.angle_alpha   90.00
_cell.angle_beta   90.00
_cell.angle_gamma   90.00
#
_symmetry.space_group_name_H-M   'P 1'
#
loop_
_entity.id
_entity.type
_entity.pdbx_description
1 polymer ?
#
loop_
_entity_poly.entity_id
_entity_poly.type
_entity_poly.pdbx_seq_one_letter_code
_entity_poly.pdbx_strand_id
1 'polypeptide(L)'
;MSRRTALALGATLALGAGLAVLPTQAQAATVVVSTTADLTSAIKNATAGTVIQVRAGTYYPTATLQSTANGTSSSPVTLQAYGSETVKIDGSSLPAGDWIFKLTADYWNVSNLTFQNSPDSAVVCQSCTGTNWNNIKTINGGDSGFTLTGDGTVNNTVKNIDSYGNYDAAGHGENADGVAVKFGSGTGNLITGARLYNNSDDGIDFWSFSSPVTVEHTWSFGNGKNRWGDSAFAGDGNGYKLGGDGEVVAHVVNNSAAWDDAGNGFTENSNTGSIVINRTTAYANGKYGYYFATSSAKLGKNLAVGNGSAAVSKGSSVTSSGNNWDSGISTPSFVSTDASTTYNSRKSDGSLPATTFLTTGSTTIGATMN
;
A
#
# COMPACT_ATOMS: atom_id res chain seq x y z
N MET A 1 -37.12 -13.74 84.41
CA MET A 1 -36.83 -14.55 83.21
C MET A 1 -35.40 -14.24 82.77
N SER A 2 -34.52 -15.23 82.89
CA SER A 2 -33.07 -15.10 82.60
C SER A 2 -32.82 -14.93 81.10
N ARG A 3 -32.06 -13.90 80.71
CA ARG A 3 -31.49 -13.79 79.36
C ARG A 3 -29.99 -13.50 79.42
N ARG A 4 -29.29 -14.59 79.11
CA ARG A 4 -27.94 -14.83 78.59
C ARG A 4 -27.11 -13.63 78.15
N THR A 5 -25.91 -13.59 78.70
CA THR A 5 -24.66 -12.99 78.21
C THR A 5 -24.31 -13.46 76.80
N ALA A 6 -23.84 -12.55 75.96
CA ALA A 6 -23.09 -12.82 74.74
C ALA A 6 -21.81 -11.96 74.74
N LEU A 7 -20.67 -12.64 74.62
CA LEU A 7 -19.33 -12.10 74.44
C LEU A 7 -18.86 -12.50 73.04
N ALA A 8 -17.89 -11.74 72.49
CA ALA A 8 -17.13 -11.94 71.22
C ALA A 8 -17.59 -11.04 70.06
N LEU A 9 -16.71 -10.45 69.23
CA LEU A 9 -15.25 -10.44 69.13
C LEU A 9 -14.90 -9.15 68.36
N GLY A 10 -13.95 -8.35 68.82
CA GLY A 10 -13.47 -7.17 68.09
C GLY A 10 -12.50 -7.57 66.97
N ALA A 11 -12.87 -7.35 65.72
CA ALA A 11 -11.97 -7.48 64.58
C ALA A 11 -11.24 -6.14 64.36
N THR A 12 -9.93 -6.13 64.62
CA THR A 12 -9.04 -5.03 64.25
C THR A 12 -8.72 -5.12 62.76
N LEU A 13 -9.26 -4.18 61.96
CA LEU A 13 -8.80 -3.96 60.58
C LEU A 13 -7.40 -3.31 60.62
N ALA A 14 -6.37 -4.05 60.21
CA ALA A 14 -5.10 -3.46 59.84
C ALA A 14 -5.20 -2.93 58.40
N LEU A 15 -5.25 -1.59 58.24
CA LEU A 15 -5.04 -0.96 56.94
C LEU A 15 -3.56 -1.07 56.57
N GLY A 16 -3.22 -2.10 55.79
CA GLY A 16 -1.98 -2.14 55.05
C GLY A 16 -2.02 -1.09 53.95
N ALA A 17 -1.26 -0.01 54.09
CA ALA A 17 -1.02 0.96 53.04
C ALA A 17 -0.19 0.28 51.93
N GLY A 18 -0.88 -0.44 51.04
CA GLY A 18 -0.30 -0.89 49.78
C GLY A 18 -0.06 0.34 48.91
N LEU A 19 1.19 0.76 48.80
CA LEU A 19 1.65 1.60 47.70
C LEU A 19 1.38 0.83 46.41
N ALA A 20 0.23 1.07 45.80
CA ALA A 20 -0.01 0.71 44.42
C ALA A 20 0.99 1.50 43.58
N VAL A 21 2.11 0.87 43.24
CA VAL A 21 3.00 1.34 42.18
C VAL A 21 2.18 1.21 40.90
N LEU A 22 1.44 2.27 40.56
CA LEU A 22 0.88 2.41 39.23
C LEU A 22 2.04 2.24 38.25
N PRO A 23 1.93 1.39 37.22
CA PRO A 23 2.95 1.33 36.20
C PRO A 23 3.08 2.73 35.60
N THR A 24 4.16 3.42 35.94
CA THR A 24 4.56 4.62 35.22
C THR A 24 4.66 4.21 33.76
N GLN A 25 3.83 4.78 32.89
CA GLN A 25 4.03 4.66 31.45
C GLN A 25 5.49 5.01 31.20
N ALA A 26 6.28 4.02 30.77
CA ALA A 26 7.66 4.27 30.37
C ALA A 26 7.59 5.39 29.33
N GLN A 27 8.26 6.50 29.62
CA GLN A 27 8.24 7.66 28.75
C GLN A 27 8.69 7.22 27.36
N ALA A 28 7.88 7.51 26.34
CA ALA A 28 8.17 7.21 24.94
C ALA A 28 9.61 7.63 24.60
N ALA A 29 10.48 6.66 24.36
CA ALA A 29 11.88 6.94 24.05
C ALA A 29 11.96 7.55 22.65
N THR A 30 12.33 8.83 22.56
CA THR A 30 12.69 9.45 21.28
C THR A 30 14.17 9.26 21.03
N VAL A 31 14.51 8.62 19.91
CA VAL A 31 15.88 8.38 19.46
C VAL A 31 16.09 9.09 18.13
N VAL A 32 17.07 9.99 18.09
CA VAL A 32 17.48 10.67 16.84
C VAL A 32 18.69 9.94 16.28
N VAL A 33 18.60 9.45 15.05
CA VAL A 33 19.64 8.65 14.40
C VAL A 33 20.25 9.40 13.21
N SER A 34 21.56 9.30 13.03
CA SER A 34 22.30 9.99 11.96
C SER A 34 23.25 9.08 11.17
N THR A 35 23.33 7.80 11.53
CA THR A 35 24.17 6.80 10.84
C THR A 35 23.37 5.52 10.56
N THR A 36 23.82 4.71 9.59
CA THR A 36 23.24 3.37 9.34
C THR A 36 23.24 2.51 10.59
N ALA A 37 24.33 2.50 11.37
CA ALA A 37 24.43 1.68 12.58
C ALA A 37 23.40 2.09 13.63
N ASP A 38 23.20 3.40 13.82
CA ASP A 38 22.19 3.91 14.76
C ASP A 38 20.77 3.56 14.32
N LEU A 39 20.48 3.70 13.02
CA LEU A 39 19.17 3.35 12.45
C LEU A 39 18.87 1.87 12.63
N THR A 40 19.82 1.00 12.29
CA THR A 40 19.71 -0.46 12.48
C THR A 40 19.46 -0.80 13.96
N SER A 41 20.23 -0.19 14.86
CA SER A 41 20.09 -0.41 16.30
C SER A 41 18.73 0.07 16.82
N ALA A 42 18.28 1.25 16.40
CA ALA A 42 17.00 1.81 16.84
C ALA A 42 15.80 0.98 16.37
N ILE A 43 15.79 0.52 15.11
CA ILE A 43 14.72 -0.33 14.57
C ILE A 43 14.66 -1.67 15.30
N LYS A 44 15.82 -2.31 15.49
CA LYS A 44 15.92 -3.63 16.13
C LYS A 44 15.48 -3.60 17.60
N ASN A 45 15.78 -2.51 18.31
CA ASN A 45 15.55 -2.38 19.75
C ASN A 45 14.29 -1.57 20.10
N ALA A 46 13.47 -1.22 19.09
CA ALA A 46 12.24 -0.48 19.33
C ALA A 46 11.30 -1.27 20.25
N THR A 47 10.57 -0.54 21.08
CA THR A 47 9.48 -1.05 21.92
C THR A 47 8.27 -0.14 21.77
N ALA A 48 7.09 -0.58 22.20
CA ALA A 48 5.86 0.20 22.07
C ALA A 48 6.04 1.67 22.54
N GLY A 49 5.64 2.61 21.68
CA GLY A 49 5.81 4.05 21.90
C GLY A 49 7.18 4.64 21.53
N THR A 50 8.15 3.84 21.08
CA THR A 50 9.46 4.37 20.61
C THR A 50 9.25 5.28 19.40
N VAL A 51 9.94 6.43 19.38
CA VAL A 51 9.96 7.38 18.24
C VAL A 51 11.38 7.46 17.70
N ILE A 52 11.60 6.94 16.50
CA ILE A 52 12.86 6.96 15.75
C ILE A 52 12.78 8.10 14.74
N GLN A 53 13.60 9.14 14.94
CA GLN A 53 13.71 10.27 14.00
C GLN A 53 15.03 10.20 13.26
N VAL A 54 14.96 10.12 11.94
CA VAL A 54 16.12 9.90 11.06
C VAL A 54 16.56 11.23 10.47
N ARG A 55 17.81 11.63 10.70
CA ARG A 55 18.38 12.85 10.13
C ARG A 55 18.59 12.74 8.62
N ALA A 56 18.68 13.87 7.95
CA ALA A 56 18.96 13.96 6.51
C ALA A 56 20.20 13.15 6.15
N GLY A 57 20.12 12.37 5.08
CA GLY A 57 21.25 11.57 4.62
C GLY A 57 20.84 10.40 3.74
N THR A 58 21.85 9.70 3.25
CA THR A 58 21.69 8.40 2.61
C THR A 58 22.30 7.33 3.50
N TYR A 59 21.51 6.31 3.81
CA TYR A 59 21.84 5.23 4.72
C TYR A 59 22.00 3.94 3.92
N TYR A 60 23.11 3.24 4.10
CA TYR A 60 23.47 2.04 3.34
C TYR A 60 23.52 0.81 4.25
N PRO A 61 22.38 0.18 4.57
CA PRO A 61 22.38 -1.06 5.34
C PRO A 61 23.09 -2.19 4.59
N THR A 62 23.77 -3.06 5.33
CA THR A 62 24.44 -4.26 4.82
C THR A 62 23.68 -5.55 5.18
N ALA A 63 22.52 -5.42 5.81
CA ALA A 63 21.56 -6.46 6.09
C ALA A 63 20.16 -5.82 6.21
N THR A 64 19.11 -6.59 5.93
CA THR A 64 17.72 -6.14 6.07
C THR A 64 17.47 -5.42 7.40
N LEU A 65 16.94 -4.20 7.35
CA LEU A 65 16.47 -3.49 8.54
C LEU A 65 15.17 -4.16 8.97
N GLN A 66 15.14 -4.82 10.12
CA GLN A 66 13.98 -5.60 10.53
C GLN A 66 13.60 -5.44 12.00
N SER A 67 12.30 -5.57 12.28
CA SER A 67 11.77 -5.63 13.63
C SER A 67 10.61 -6.62 13.75
N THR A 68 10.57 -7.29 14.91
CA THR A 68 9.45 -8.14 15.36
C THR A 68 8.78 -7.55 16.61
N ALA A 69 9.16 -6.32 17.00
CA ALA A 69 8.65 -5.67 18.20
C ALA A 69 7.37 -4.91 17.88
N ASN A 70 6.29 -5.27 18.56
CA ASN A 70 5.00 -4.63 18.37
C ASN A 70 4.94 -3.27 19.08
N GLY A 71 4.30 -2.32 18.42
CA GLY A 71 3.63 -1.22 19.10
C GLY A 71 2.30 -1.68 19.69
N THR A 72 1.50 -0.72 20.11
CA THR A 72 0.08 -0.92 20.40
C THR A 72 -0.74 0.17 19.74
N SER A 73 -2.05 -0.02 19.61
CA SER A 73 -2.95 1.02 19.09
C SER A 73 -2.87 2.35 19.87
N SER A 74 -2.57 2.29 21.16
CA SER A 74 -2.39 3.48 22.02
C SER A 74 -0.94 3.96 22.12
N SER A 75 0.04 3.18 21.66
CA SER A 75 1.47 3.49 21.72
C SER A 75 2.20 2.84 20.55
N PRO A 76 1.95 3.31 19.31
CA PRO A 76 2.61 2.76 18.13
C PRO A 76 4.11 3.07 18.15
N VAL A 77 4.91 2.22 17.51
CA VAL A 77 6.31 2.57 17.21
C VAL A 77 6.30 3.53 16.02
N THR A 78 7.07 4.62 16.08
CA THR A 78 7.14 5.60 14.99
C THR A 78 8.55 5.62 14.39
N LEU A 79 8.64 5.48 13.07
CA LEU A 79 9.86 5.65 12.28
C LEU A 79 9.63 6.75 11.23
N GLN A 80 10.35 7.85 11.34
CA GLN A 80 10.13 9.00 10.47
C GLN A 80 11.39 9.81 10.20
N ALA A 81 11.39 10.60 9.14
CA ALA A 81 12.37 11.67 8.99
C ALA A 81 12.29 12.69 10.14
N TYR A 82 13.44 13.30 10.46
CA TYR A 82 13.53 14.39 11.43
C TYR A 82 12.99 15.69 10.81
N GLY A 83 11.84 16.16 11.31
CA GLY A 83 11.17 17.33 10.75
C GLY A 83 10.81 17.13 9.26
N SER A 84 11.28 18.03 8.39
CA SER A 84 11.13 17.95 6.94
C SER A 84 12.41 17.53 6.21
N GLU A 85 13.37 16.94 6.93
CA GLU A 85 14.64 16.50 6.35
C GLU A 85 14.41 15.35 5.34
N THR A 86 15.26 15.29 4.31
CA THR A 86 15.17 14.26 3.26
C THR A 86 16.03 13.06 3.62
N VAL A 87 15.41 11.89 3.76
CA VAL A 87 16.07 10.65 4.14
C VAL A 87 15.96 9.62 3.02
N LYS A 88 17.09 9.01 2.66
CA LYS A 88 17.18 7.91 1.72
C LYS A 88 17.80 6.70 2.41
N ILE A 89 17.21 5.53 2.23
CA ILE A 89 17.77 4.25 2.63
C ILE A 89 18.02 3.49 1.33
N ASP A 90 19.29 3.27 1.04
CA ASP A 90 19.76 2.74 -0.24
C ASP A 90 20.26 1.30 -0.05
N GLY A 91 19.56 0.36 -0.70
CA GLY A 91 19.79 -1.06 -0.60
C GLY A 91 20.99 -1.59 -1.40
N SER A 92 21.73 -0.74 -2.10
CA SER A 92 22.84 -1.18 -2.97
C SER A 92 23.98 -1.94 -2.26
N SER A 93 24.05 -1.86 -0.92
CA SER A 93 25.01 -2.60 -0.08
C SER A 93 24.43 -3.90 0.51
N LEU A 94 23.18 -4.24 0.20
CA LEU A 94 22.53 -5.47 0.67
C LEU A 94 22.92 -6.69 -0.19
N PRO A 95 22.94 -7.90 0.39
CA PRO A 95 23.04 -9.14 -0.37
C PRO A 95 21.89 -9.31 -1.38
N ALA A 96 22.10 -10.12 -2.41
CA ALA A 96 21.01 -10.52 -3.32
C ALA A 96 19.89 -11.25 -2.54
N GLY A 97 18.63 -10.90 -2.83
CA GLY A 97 17.46 -11.45 -2.13
C GLY A 97 17.12 -10.77 -0.80
N ASP A 98 17.93 -9.82 -0.32
CA ASP A 98 17.60 -9.04 0.88
C ASP A 98 16.64 -7.89 0.57
N TRP A 99 15.77 -7.62 1.54
CA TRP A 99 14.88 -6.45 1.55
C TRP A 99 15.56 -5.27 2.24
N ILE A 100 15.14 -4.03 1.95
CA ILE A 100 15.66 -2.89 2.73
C ILE A 100 15.03 -2.86 4.12
N PHE A 101 13.71 -2.93 4.19
CA PHE A 101 12.98 -2.82 5.45
C PHE A 101 11.87 -3.85 5.56
N LYS A 102 11.91 -4.66 6.62
CA LYS A 102 10.93 -5.71 6.90
C LYS A 102 10.32 -5.55 8.28
N LEU A 103 8.99 -5.54 8.35
CA LEU A 103 8.24 -5.67 9.59
C LEU A 103 7.55 -7.03 9.64
N THR A 104 7.73 -7.72 10.75
CA THR A 104 6.85 -8.80 11.22
C THR A 104 6.34 -8.37 12.59
N ALA A 105 5.64 -7.23 12.59
CA ALA A 105 5.27 -6.49 13.79
C ALA A 105 4.01 -5.64 13.57
N ASP A 106 3.31 -5.37 14.66
CA ASP A 106 2.05 -4.64 14.68
C ASP A 106 2.22 -3.18 15.12
N TYR A 107 1.29 -2.32 14.70
CA TYR A 107 1.13 -0.94 15.15
C TYR A 107 2.40 -0.09 15.01
N TRP A 108 2.95 -0.05 13.79
CA TRP A 108 3.99 0.89 13.42
C TRP A 108 3.41 2.09 12.66
N ASN A 109 4.07 3.24 12.78
CA ASN A 109 3.85 4.42 11.95
C ASN A 109 5.15 4.73 11.21
N VAL A 110 5.18 4.58 9.90
CA VAL A 110 6.39 4.77 9.08
C VAL A 110 6.13 5.87 8.06
N SER A 111 6.95 6.92 8.05
CA SER A 111 6.69 8.06 7.17
C SER A 111 7.88 8.88 6.70
N ASN A 112 7.72 9.52 5.53
CA ASN A 112 8.68 10.48 4.96
C ASN A 112 10.07 9.88 4.67
N LEU A 113 10.11 8.62 4.21
CA LEU A 113 11.35 7.92 3.87
C LEU A 113 11.35 7.50 2.39
N THR A 114 12.53 7.57 1.76
CA THR A 114 12.77 6.97 0.44
C THR A 114 13.58 5.70 0.61
N PHE A 115 13.07 4.58 0.11
CA PHE A 115 13.77 3.31 -0.03
C PHE A 115 14.12 3.15 -1.52
N GLN A 116 15.39 2.86 -1.83
CA GLN A 116 15.82 2.77 -3.22
C GLN A 116 16.88 1.70 -3.45
N ASN A 117 16.96 1.19 -4.67
CA ASN A 117 18.00 0.25 -5.11
C ASN A 117 18.06 -1.02 -4.24
N SER A 118 16.91 -1.55 -3.82
CA SER A 118 16.85 -2.84 -3.11
C SER A 118 17.24 -3.98 -4.04
N PRO A 119 17.96 -5.01 -3.58
CA PRO A 119 18.22 -6.22 -4.39
C PRO A 119 16.97 -7.07 -4.64
N ASP A 120 15.98 -6.97 -3.77
CA ASP A 120 14.66 -7.61 -3.83
C ASP A 120 13.59 -6.54 -3.54
N SER A 121 12.48 -6.87 -2.89
CA SER A 121 11.45 -5.91 -2.48
C SER A 121 12.02 -4.85 -1.54
N ALA A 122 11.64 -3.58 -1.71
CA ALA A 122 12.22 -2.52 -0.88
C ALA A 122 11.63 -2.52 0.54
N VAL A 123 10.30 -2.62 0.66
CA VAL A 123 9.59 -2.64 1.94
C VAL A 123 8.66 -3.84 2.01
N VAL A 124 8.73 -4.60 3.10
CA VAL A 124 7.86 -5.76 3.36
C VAL A 124 7.17 -5.63 4.72
N CYS A 125 5.85 -5.72 4.73
CA CYS A 125 5.06 -5.98 5.93
C CYS A 125 4.52 -7.41 5.86
N GLN A 126 5.05 -8.29 6.69
CA GLN A 126 4.63 -9.68 6.77
C GLN A 126 3.78 -9.92 8.02
N SER A 127 2.51 -10.28 7.84
CA SER A 127 1.57 -10.58 8.94
C SER A 127 1.41 -9.41 9.93
N CYS A 128 1.44 -8.18 9.43
CA CYS A 128 1.33 -6.98 10.27
C CYS A 128 -0.12 -6.60 10.56
N THR A 129 -0.38 -6.08 11.75
CA THR A 129 -1.67 -5.49 12.12
C THR A 129 -1.56 -3.99 12.42
N GLY A 130 -2.43 -3.19 11.82
CA GLY A 130 -2.63 -1.79 12.23
C GLY A 130 -1.46 -0.86 11.94
N THR A 131 -0.60 -1.20 10.97
CA THR A 131 0.56 -0.38 10.60
C THR A 131 0.17 0.69 9.57
N ASN A 132 0.62 1.92 9.80
CA ASN A 132 0.40 3.07 8.93
C ASN A 132 1.69 3.44 8.20
N TRP A 133 1.62 3.48 6.88
CA TRP A 133 2.68 3.91 5.97
C TRP A 133 2.24 5.21 5.30
N ASN A 134 3.02 6.28 5.40
CA ASN A 134 2.63 7.57 4.84
C ASN A 134 3.78 8.31 4.16
N ASN A 135 3.59 8.77 2.93
CA ASN A 135 4.59 9.54 2.17
C ASN A 135 5.92 8.78 2.06
N ILE A 136 5.82 7.51 1.67
CA ILE A 136 6.97 6.64 1.39
C ILE A 136 7.27 6.68 -0.10
N LYS A 137 8.54 6.52 -0.47
CA LYS A 137 8.95 6.28 -1.85
C LYS A 137 9.72 4.98 -1.95
N THR A 138 9.44 4.19 -2.98
CA THR A 138 10.16 2.96 -3.32
C THR A 138 10.61 3.07 -4.77
N ILE A 139 11.92 3.01 -5.00
CA ILE A 139 12.52 3.43 -6.28
C ILE A 139 13.53 2.38 -6.73
N ASN A 140 13.40 1.92 -7.98
CA ASN A 140 14.38 1.03 -8.62
C ASN A 140 14.73 -0.21 -7.78
N GLY A 141 13.73 -0.87 -7.19
CA GLY A 141 13.92 -2.14 -6.49
C GLY A 141 14.13 -3.30 -7.46
N GLY A 142 14.82 -4.35 -6.99
CA GLY A 142 15.05 -5.61 -7.70
C GLY A 142 13.86 -6.59 -7.63
N ASP A 143 12.77 -6.18 -6.99
CA ASP A 143 11.45 -6.79 -6.99
C ASP A 143 10.44 -5.69 -6.59
N SER A 144 9.23 -6.05 -6.18
CA SER A 144 8.13 -5.17 -5.81
C SER A 144 8.54 -4.08 -4.82
N GLY A 145 8.16 -2.83 -5.10
CA GLY A 145 8.60 -1.71 -4.27
C GLY A 145 8.08 -1.81 -2.83
N PHE A 146 6.80 -2.13 -2.67
CA PHE A 146 6.15 -2.25 -1.36
C PHE A 146 5.25 -3.49 -1.32
N THR A 147 5.43 -4.33 -0.29
CA THR A 147 4.75 -5.62 -0.19
C THR A 147 4.03 -5.77 1.14
N LEU A 148 2.74 -6.08 1.09
CA LEU A 148 1.97 -6.68 2.19
C LEU A 148 1.82 -8.17 1.91
N THR A 149 2.13 -9.03 2.89
CA THR A 149 2.10 -10.49 2.68
C THR A 149 1.92 -11.27 3.97
N GLY A 150 1.59 -12.55 3.88
CA GLY A 150 1.39 -13.43 5.02
C GLY A 150 -0.01 -13.32 5.63
N ASP A 151 -0.42 -14.39 6.32
CA ASP A 151 -1.70 -14.45 7.01
C ASP A 151 -1.77 -13.49 8.19
N GLY A 152 -2.96 -12.97 8.47
CA GLY A 152 -3.16 -12.00 9.55
C GLY A 152 -2.64 -10.60 9.24
N THR A 153 -2.42 -10.27 7.96
CA THR A 153 -2.08 -8.91 7.53
C THR A 153 -3.34 -8.05 7.54
N VAL A 154 -3.58 -7.32 8.63
CA VAL A 154 -4.89 -6.74 8.95
C VAL A 154 -4.81 -5.24 9.22
N ASN A 155 -5.79 -4.47 8.74
CA ASN A 155 -5.95 -3.05 9.06
C ASN A 155 -4.72 -2.17 8.78
N ASN A 156 -3.90 -2.50 7.78
CA ASN A 156 -2.76 -1.68 7.40
C ASN A 156 -3.20 -0.56 6.43
N THR A 157 -2.65 0.64 6.61
CA THR A 157 -2.92 1.76 5.70
C THR A 157 -1.65 2.13 4.96
N VAL A 158 -1.65 1.97 3.64
CA VAL A 158 -0.59 2.42 2.72
C VAL A 158 -1.05 3.70 2.03
N LYS A 159 -0.56 4.83 2.52
CA LYS A 159 -1.02 6.16 2.10
C LYS A 159 0.08 6.98 1.43
N ASN A 160 -0.27 7.69 0.37
CA ASN A 160 0.60 8.66 -0.29
C ASN A 160 1.95 8.08 -0.75
N ILE A 161 1.98 6.82 -1.20
CA ILE A 161 3.21 6.16 -1.65
C ILE A 161 3.52 6.47 -3.12
N ASP A 162 4.78 6.70 -3.46
CA ASP A 162 5.26 6.65 -4.84
C ASP A 162 6.13 5.40 -5.02
N SER A 163 5.71 4.46 -5.88
CA SER A 163 6.50 3.27 -6.19
C SER A 163 6.75 3.19 -7.69
N TYR A 164 8.02 3.21 -8.09
CA TYR A 164 8.37 3.25 -9.51
C TYR A 164 9.76 2.72 -9.86
N GLY A 165 9.88 2.27 -11.11
CA GLY A 165 11.14 1.82 -11.70
C GLY A 165 11.61 0.46 -11.18
N ASN A 166 10.77 -0.26 -10.44
CA ASN A 166 11.08 -1.59 -9.92
C ASN A 166 11.16 -2.60 -11.07
N TYR A 167 12.15 -3.50 -11.00
CA TYR A 167 12.42 -4.51 -12.02
C TYR A 167 13.19 -5.70 -11.45
N ASP A 168 12.61 -6.88 -11.56
CA ASP A 168 13.22 -8.15 -11.20
C ASP A 168 13.95 -8.77 -12.39
N ALA A 169 15.27 -8.55 -12.45
CA ALA A 169 16.09 -9.08 -13.53
C ALA A 169 16.06 -10.63 -13.62
N ALA A 170 15.86 -11.30 -12.48
CA ALA A 170 15.80 -12.77 -12.43
C ALA A 170 14.55 -13.34 -13.09
N GLY A 171 13.42 -12.63 -13.03
CA GLY A 171 12.15 -13.00 -13.66
C GLY A 171 11.87 -12.22 -14.95
N HIS A 172 12.88 -11.55 -15.53
CA HIS A 172 12.71 -10.73 -16.73
C HIS A 172 11.63 -9.65 -16.61
N GLY A 173 11.43 -9.14 -15.40
CA GLY A 173 10.45 -8.10 -15.10
C GLY A 173 9.02 -8.60 -14.85
N GLU A 174 8.80 -9.91 -14.73
CA GLU A 174 7.49 -10.55 -14.51
C GLU A 174 6.99 -10.45 -13.06
N ASN A 175 7.76 -9.92 -12.10
CA ASN A 175 7.36 -9.93 -10.68
C ASN A 175 7.37 -8.57 -9.97
N ALA A 176 8.15 -7.59 -10.47
CA ALA A 176 8.36 -6.35 -9.75
C ALA A 176 7.21 -5.35 -9.92
N ASP A 177 6.32 -5.34 -8.93
CA ASP A 177 5.15 -4.48 -8.87
C ASP A 177 5.44 -3.11 -8.21
N GLY A 178 4.52 -2.15 -8.40
CA GLY A 178 4.50 -0.93 -7.61
C GLY A 178 4.16 -1.23 -6.14
N VAL A 179 2.97 -1.76 -5.91
CA VAL A 179 2.51 -2.27 -4.61
C VAL A 179 1.96 -3.68 -4.77
N ALA A 180 2.56 -4.63 -4.07
CA ALA A 180 2.11 -6.00 -3.97
C ALA A 180 1.32 -6.23 -2.66
N VAL A 181 0.15 -6.85 -2.75
CA VAL A 181 -0.55 -7.43 -1.59
C VAL A 181 -0.80 -8.90 -1.94
N LYS A 182 0.22 -9.74 -1.74
CA LYS A 182 0.30 -11.09 -2.32
C LYS A 182 0.54 -12.14 -1.22
N PHE A 183 0.17 -13.38 -1.51
CA PHE A 183 0.49 -14.55 -0.69
C PHE A 183 0.07 -14.42 0.79
N GLY A 184 -1.24 -14.45 1.07
CA GLY A 184 -1.71 -14.39 2.45
C GLY A 184 -3.18 -14.04 2.62
N SER A 185 -3.49 -13.48 3.79
CA SER A 185 -4.85 -13.14 4.19
C SER A 185 -4.88 -12.01 5.21
N GLY A 186 -6.06 -11.39 5.36
CA GLY A 186 -6.33 -10.35 6.34
C GLY A 186 -7.09 -9.17 5.75
N THR A 187 -8.04 -8.65 6.53
CA THR A 187 -9.01 -7.65 6.08
C THR A 187 -8.65 -6.25 6.54
N GLY A 188 -9.30 -5.25 5.93
CA GLY A 188 -9.16 -3.85 6.34
C GLY A 188 -7.90 -3.16 5.83
N ASN A 189 -7.12 -3.81 4.97
CA ASN A 189 -5.99 -3.15 4.31
C ASN A 189 -6.49 -2.11 3.31
N LEU A 190 -5.89 -0.91 3.38
CA LEU A 190 -6.24 0.25 2.58
C LEU A 190 -5.00 0.77 1.85
N ILE A 191 -5.11 0.93 0.53
CA ILE A 191 -4.13 1.66 -0.30
C ILE A 191 -4.79 2.95 -0.77
N THR A 192 -4.18 4.12 -0.51
CA THR A 192 -4.79 5.40 -0.89
C THR A 192 -3.80 6.50 -1.25
N GLY A 193 -4.11 7.33 -2.25
CA GLY A 193 -3.25 8.45 -2.65
C GLY A 193 -1.94 8.03 -3.33
N ALA A 194 -1.84 6.80 -3.84
CA ALA A 194 -0.60 6.25 -4.38
C ALA A 194 -0.34 6.67 -5.84
N ARG A 195 0.94 6.71 -6.24
CA ARG A 195 1.39 6.76 -7.65
C ARG A 195 2.28 5.57 -7.93
N LEU A 196 1.86 4.70 -8.83
CA LEU A 196 2.47 3.40 -9.08
C LEU A 196 2.80 3.31 -10.56
N TYR A 197 4.06 3.53 -10.92
CA TYR A 197 4.37 3.78 -12.31
C TYR A 197 5.72 3.27 -12.77
N ASN A 198 5.81 2.98 -14.07
CA ASN A 198 7.04 2.49 -14.69
C ASN A 198 7.64 1.26 -13.98
N ASN A 199 6.82 0.45 -13.31
CA ASN A 199 7.24 -0.84 -12.78
C ASN A 199 7.27 -1.86 -13.92
N SER A 200 8.09 -2.89 -13.79
CA SER A 200 8.27 -3.87 -14.85
C SER A 200 7.05 -4.75 -15.02
N ASP A 201 6.38 -5.16 -13.94
CA ASP A 201 5.17 -5.99 -14.02
C ASP A 201 3.91 -5.13 -13.92
N ASP A 202 3.31 -4.99 -12.74
CA ASP A 202 2.08 -4.21 -12.57
C ASP A 202 2.25 -2.98 -11.66
N GLY A 203 1.27 -2.09 -11.69
CA GLY A 203 1.18 -1.05 -10.66
C GLY A 203 0.73 -1.61 -9.31
N ILE A 204 -0.33 -2.42 -9.32
CA ILE A 204 -0.85 -3.15 -8.15
C ILE A 204 -1.07 -4.61 -8.51
N ASP A 205 -0.66 -5.52 -7.63
CA ASP A 205 -0.97 -6.95 -7.74
C ASP A 205 -1.48 -7.54 -6.41
N PHE A 206 -2.62 -8.24 -6.49
CA PHE A 206 -3.28 -8.97 -5.41
C PHE A 206 -3.22 -10.50 -5.54
N TRP A 207 -2.30 -11.03 -6.34
CA TRP A 207 -2.10 -12.46 -6.55
C TRP A 207 -2.02 -13.27 -5.24
N SER A 208 -2.86 -14.31 -5.14
CA SER A 208 -2.86 -15.26 -4.01
C SER A 208 -3.09 -14.59 -2.63
N PHE A 209 -3.84 -13.47 -2.59
CA PHE A 209 -4.28 -12.85 -1.35
C PHE A 209 -5.78 -13.04 -1.14
N SER A 210 -6.13 -13.80 -0.11
CA SER A 210 -7.47 -14.39 0.08
C SER A 210 -8.46 -13.50 0.83
N SER A 211 -8.18 -12.21 0.98
CA SER A 211 -9.01 -11.27 1.75
C SER A 211 -9.19 -9.92 1.05
N PRO A 212 -10.36 -9.25 1.21
CA PRO A 212 -10.60 -7.97 0.57
C PRO A 212 -9.58 -6.88 0.92
N VAL A 213 -9.17 -6.16 -0.12
CA VAL A 213 -8.32 -4.96 -0.04
C VAL A 213 -9.10 -3.81 -0.67
N THR A 214 -9.02 -2.63 -0.04
CA THR A 214 -9.63 -1.40 -0.55
C THR A 214 -8.54 -0.50 -1.15
N VAL A 215 -8.78 -0.02 -2.36
CA VAL A 215 -7.92 0.95 -3.05
C VAL A 215 -8.71 2.19 -3.38
N GLU A 216 -8.18 3.36 -3.03
CA GLU A 216 -8.83 4.63 -3.28
C GLU A 216 -7.84 5.67 -3.82
N HIS A 217 -8.31 6.64 -4.61
CA HIS A 217 -7.51 7.82 -4.98
C HIS A 217 -6.09 7.48 -5.46
N THR A 218 -5.94 6.40 -6.22
CA THR A 218 -4.63 5.87 -6.61
C THR A 218 -4.47 5.99 -8.11
N TRP A 219 -3.25 6.31 -8.53
CA TRP A 219 -2.85 6.40 -9.93
C TRP A 219 -1.86 5.30 -10.25
N SER A 220 -2.18 4.50 -11.26
CA SER A 220 -1.32 3.47 -11.82
C SER A 220 -1.04 3.77 -13.28
N PHE A 221 0.22 3.79 -13.72
CA PHE A 221 0.50 4.13 -15.11
C PHE A 221 1.87 3.71 -15.66
N GLY A 222 1.90 3.44 -16.96
CA GLY A 222 3.15 3.15 -17.65
C GLY A 222 3.82 1.83 -17.23
N ASN A 223 3.13 0.95 -16.51
CA ASN A 223 3.68 -0.33 -16.06
C ASN A 223 3.80 -1.33 -17.24
N GLY A 224 4.69 -2.31 -17.14
CA GLY A 224 4.84 -3.33 -18.19
C GLY A 224 5.61 -2.93 -19.44
N LYS A 225 6.31 -1.79 -19.44
CA LYS A 225 7.13 -1.40 -20.59
C LYS A 225 8.59 -1.66 -20.30
N ASN A 226 9.26 -2.31 -21.24
CA ASN A 226 10.68 -2.60 -21.18
C ASN A 226 11.51 -1.30 -21.22
N ARG A 227 11.92 -0.83 -20.03
CA ARG A 227 12.80 0.34 -19.85
C ARG A 227 14.24 -0.06 -19.53
N TRP A 228 14.48 -1.36 -19.36
CA TRP A 228 15.77 -1.92 -18.93
C TRP A 228 16.57 -2.52 -20.08
N GLY A 229 15.99 -2.58 -21.29
CA GLY A 229 16.66 -3.16 -22.45
C GLY A 229 16.76 -4.68 -22.39
N ASP A 230 15.93 -5.34 -21.59
CA ASP A 230 15.91 -6.79 -21.46
C ASP A 230 15.25 -7.42 -22.69
N SER A 231 16.01 -8.18 -23.49
CA SER A 231 15.47 -8.83 -24.70
C SER A 231 14.44 -9.92 -24.41
N ALA A 232 14.41 -10.45 -23.19
CA ALA A 232 13.48 -11.47 -22.74
C ALA A 232 12.38 -10.89 -21.83
N PHE A 233 12.20 -9.56 -21.82
CA PHE A 233 11.24 -8.87 -20.97
C PHE A 233 9.84 -9.50 -21.01
N ALA A 234 9.31 -9.80 -19.82
CA ALA A 234 8.10 -10.62 -19.62
C ALA A 234 7.04 -9.98 -18.71
N GLY A 235 7.20 -8.72 -18.32
CA GLY A 235 6.20 -8.03 -17.50
C GLY A 235 4.81 -7.96 -18.14
N ASP A 236 3.76 -8.22 -17.36
CA ASP A 236 2.37 -8.27 -17.80
C ASP A 236 1.81 -6.90 -18.13
N GLY A 237 2.14 -5.90 -17.31
CA GLY A 237 1.82 -4.51 -17.55
C GLY A 237 0.42 -4.07 -17.20
N ASN A 238 -0.20 -4.58 -16.15
CA ASN A 238 -1.52 -4.11 -15.74
C ASN A 238 -1.42 -2.91 -14.80
N GLY A 239 -2.39 -2.01 -14.90
CA GLY A 239 -2.54 -0.95 -13.90
C GLY A 239 -2.94 -1.53 -12.55
N TYR A 240 -3.95 -2.40 -12.55
CA TYR A 240 -4.52 -3.07 -11.37
C TYR A 240 -4.79 -4.56 -11.67
N LYS A 241 -3.94 -5.46 -11.15
CA LYS A 241 -4.12 -6.92 -11.17
C LYS A 241 -4.80 -7.37 -9.87
N LEU A 242 -6.11 -7.65 -9.94
CA LEU A 242 -6.98 -7.73 -8.74
C LEU A 242 -7.28 -9.16 -8.28
N GLY A 243 -6.31 -10.05 -8.40
CA GLY A 243 -6.36 -11.39 -7.83
C GLY A 243 -5.52 -12.38 -8.63
N GLY A 244 -5.86 -13.67 -8.54
CA GLY A 244 -5.10 -14.76 -9.13
C GLY A 244 -5.19 -16.03 -8.29
N ASP A 245 -4.54 -17.10 -8.75
CA ASP A 245 -4.33 -18.33 -7.97
C ASP A 245 -5.61 -19.02 -7.43
N GLY A 246 -6.76 -18.80 -8.09
CA GLY A 246 -8.04 -19.37 -7.67
C GLY A 246 -8.72 -18.65 -6.50
N GLU A 247 -8.17 -17.53 -6.03
CA GLU A 247 -8.78 -16.72 -4.98
C GLU A 247 -10.08 -16.05 -5.46
N VAL A 248 -11.09 -16.06 -4.58
CA VAL A 248 -12.43 -15.52 -4.87
C VAL A 248 -12.73 -14.40 -3.88
N VAL A 249 -12.29 -13.19 -4.21
CA VAL A 249 -12.23 -12.07 -3.26
C VAL A 249 -12.91 -10.83 -3.81
N ALA A 250 -13.72 -10.19 -2.97
CA ALA A 250 -14.42 -8.95 -3.29
C ALA A 250 -13.57 -7.72 -2.95
N HIS A 251 -12.48 -7.49 -3.69
CA HIS A 251 -11.71 -6.24 -3.57
C HIS A 251 -12.55 -5.03 -3.98
N VAL A 252 -12.12 -3.84 -3.55
CA VAL A 252 -12.79 -2.58 -3.86
C VAL A 252 -11.78 -1.60 -4.42
N VAL A 253 -12.08 -1.02 -5.58
CA VAL A 253 -11.30 0.07 -6.18
C VAL A 253 -12.23 1.25 -6.45
N ASN A 254 -11.96 2.37 -5.78
CA ASN A 254 -12.73 3.59 -5.91
C ASN A 254 -11.86 4.74 -6.40
N ASN A 255 -12.45 5.60 -7.23
CA ASN A 255 -11.90 6.93 -7.53
C ASN A 255 -10.41 6.92 -7.92
N SER A 256 -10.03 5.97 -8.76
CA SER A 256 -8.65 5.66 -9.13
C SER A 256 -8.48 5.63 -10.64
N ALA A 257 -7.26 5.76 -11.14
CA ALA A 257 -7.00 5.83 -12.57
C ALA A 257 -5.84 4.95 -13.02
N ALA A 258 -6.01 4.33 -14.19
CA ALA A 258 -5.01 3.53 -14.88
C ALA A 258 -4.73 4.13 -16.26
N TRP A 259 -3.49 4.40 -16.63
CA TRP A 259 -3.19 4.88 -17.98
C TRP A 259 -1.83 4.47 -18.53
N ASP A 260 -1.77 4.35 -19.85
CA ASP A 260 -0.52 4.06 -20.57
C ASP A 260 0.19 2.78 -20.09
N ASP A 261 -0.49 1.89 -19.38
CA ASP A 261 0.02 0.56 -19.00
C ASP A 261 0.09 -0.34 -20.24
N ALA A 262 1.11 -1.21 -20.34
CA ALA A 262 1.29 -2.07 -21.53
C ALA A 262 0.18 -3.12 -21.71
N GLY A 263 -0.43 -3.53 -20.59
CA GLY A 263 -1.51 -4.48 -20.44
C GLY A 263 -2.86 -3.80 -20.23
N ASN A 264 -3.65 -4.34 -19.29
CA ASN A 264 -4.99 -3.81 -19.00
C ASN A 264 -4.92 -2.66 -17.99
N GLY A 265 -5.86 -1.72 -18.05
CA GLY A 265 -6.02 -0.75 -16.97
C GLY A 265 -6.42 -1.44 -15.67
N PHE A 266 -7.54 -2.15 -15.69
CA PHE A 266 -8.05 -2.95 -14.56
C PHE A 266 -8.35 -4.37 -15.02
N THR A 267 -7.84 -5.38 -14.31
CA THR A 267 -8.12 -6.79 -14.62
C THR A 267 -8.49 -7.57 -13.37
N GLU A 268 -9.50 -8.44 -13.50
CA GLU A 268 -9.87 -9.39 -12.44
C GLU A 268 -8.79 -10.46 -12.19
N ASN A 269 -7.91 -10.70 -13.18
CA ASN A 269 -6.88 -11.72 -13.15
C ASN A 269 -7.35 -13.09 -12.60
N SER A 270 -8.41 -13.63 -13.19
CA SER A 270 -9.03 -14.91 -12.79
C SER A 270 -9.72 -14.93 -11.42
N ASN A 271 -9.76 -13.82 -10.67
CA ASN A 271 -10.57 -13.71 -9.47
C ASN A 271 -12.06 -13.68 -9.84
N THR A 272 -12.80 -14.71 -9.46
CA THR A 272 -14.23 -14.84 -9.81
C THR A 272 -15.16 -14.09 -8.84
N GLY A 273 -14.59 -13.45 -7.81
CA GLY A 273 -15.30 -12.74 -6.75
C GLY A 273 -16.06 -11.50 -7.22
N SER A 274 -16.82 -10.90 -6.30
CA SER A 274 -17.62 -9.70 -6.60
C SER A 274 -16.81 -8.43 -6.39
N ILE A 275 -15.74 -8.27 -7.17
CA ILE A 275 -14.89 -7.07 -7.16
C ILE A 275 -15.75 -5.83 -7.47
N VAL A 276 -15.56 -4.76 -6.71
CA VAL A 276 -16.25 -3.48 -6.94
C VAL A 276 -15.28 -2.49 -7.55
N ILE A 277 -15.57 -2.05 -8.78
CA ILE A 277 -14.81 -1.00 -9.47
C ILE A 277 -15.75 0.17 -9.68
N ASN A 278 -15.48 1.28 -9.01
CA ASN A 278 -16.41 2.40 -9.03
C ASN A 278 -15.71 3.76 -9.17
N ARG A 279 -16.26 4.60 -10.06
CA ARG A 279 -15.71 5.94 -10.36
C ARG A 279 -14.23 5.91 -10.75
N THR A 280 -13.82 4.96 -11.57
CA THR A 280 -12.43 4.87 -12.04
C THR A 280 -12.29 5.36 -13.48
N THR A 281 -11.07 5.72 -13.89
CA THR A 281 -10.76 6.08 -15.28
C THR A 281 -9.66 5.18 -15.84
N ALA A 282 -9.89 4.56 -16.99
CA ALA A 282 -8.88 3.82 -17.76
C ALA A 282 -8.60 4.54 -19.09
N TYR A 283 -7.36 5.00 -19.30
CA TYR A 283 -6.99 5.79 -20.46
C TYR A 283 -5.76 5.24 -21.20
N ALA A 284 -5.87 5.02 -22.51
CA ALA A 284 -4.71 4.69 -23.36
C ALA A 284 -3.86 3.49 -22.89
N ASN A 285 -4.45 2.51 -22.21
CA ASN A 285 -3.74 1.25 -21.88
C ASN A 285 -3.61 0.38 -23.13
N GLY A 286 -2.57 -0.46 -23.20
CA GLY A 286 -2.24 -1.26 -24.37
C GLY A 286 -3.27 -2.34 -24.70
N LYS A 287 -4.01 -2.85 -23.71
CA LYS A 287 -5.09 -3.84 -23.86
C LYS A 287 -6.45 -3.23 -23.51
N TYR A 288 -7.21 -3.85 -22.62
CA TYR A 288 -8.55 -3.38 -22.24
C TYR A 288 -8.46 -2.29 -21.18
N GLY A 289 -9.41 -1.35 -21.20
CA GLY A 289 -9.60 -0.48 -20.03
C GLY A 289 -9.99 -1.29 -18.80
N TYR A 290 -10.95 -2.21 -18.98
CA TYR A 290 -11.48 -3.10 -17.94
C TYR A 290 -11.60 -4.53 -18.49
N TYR A 291 -10.92 -5.51 -17.88
CA TYR A 291 -11.01 -6.93 -18.22
C TYR A 291 -11.60 -7.74 -17.06
N PHE A 292 -12.89 -8.07 -17.17
CA PHE A 292 -13.69 -8.75 -16.14
C PHE A 292 -14.54 -9.88 -16.74
N ALA A 293 -13.89 -10.86 -17.37
CA ALA A 293 -14.54 -11.87 -18.21
C ALA A 293 -15.26 -13.00 -17.42
N THR A 294 -14.81 -13.30 -16.21
CA THR A 294 -15.20 -14.48 -15.43
C THR A 294 -15.76 -14.16 -14.04
N SER A 295 -15.52 -12.94 -13.55
CA SER A 295 -15.98 -12.49 -12.22
C SER A 295 -17.47 -12.19 -12.13
N SER A 296 -17.91 -12.02 -10.89
CA SER A 296 -19.21 -11.44 -10.51
C SER A 296 -19.07 -9.95 -10.16
N ALA A 297 -18.13 -9.25 -10.81
CA ALA A 297 -17.79 -7.87 -10.50
C ALA A 297 -18.96 -6.88 -10.68
N LYS A 298 -18.86 -5.76 -9.99
CA LYS A 298 -19.76 -4.61 -10.07
C LYS A 298 -18.97 -3.43 -10.61
N LEU A 299 -19.21 -3.09 -11.87
CA LEU A 299 -18.57 -1.99 -12.57
C LEU A 299 -19.54 -0.80 -12.60
N GLY A 300 -19.23 0.24 -11.84
CA GLY A 300 -20.09 1.42 -11.68
C GLY A 300 -19.41 2.73 -12.06
N LYS A 301 -20.04 3.56 -12.89
CA LYS A 301 -19.61 4.96 -13.09
C LYS A 301 -18.15 5.11 -13.57
N ASN A 302 -17.64 4.14 -14.31
CA ASN A 302 -16.26 4.13 -14.79
C ASN A 302 -16.16 4.74 -16.19
N LEU A 303 -14.97 5.26 -16.51
CA LEU A 303 -14.67 5.93 -17.77
C LEU A 303 -13.51 5.22 -18.48
N ALA A 304 -13.75 4.66 -19.66
CA ALA A 304 -12.71 4.06 -20.49
C ALA A 304 -12.56 4.81 -21.81
N VAL A 305 -11.36 5.31 -22.12
CA VAL A 305 -11.10 6.08 -23.36
C VAL A 305 -9.75 5.70 -23.95
N GLY A 306 -9.72 5.39 -25.26
CA GLY A 306 -8.47 5.23 -26.01
C GLY A 306 -7.64 3.96 -25.71
N ASN A 307 -8.19 2.97 -25.00
CA ASN A 307 -7.50 1.71 -24.72
C ASN A 307 -7.36 0.85 -26.00
N GLY A 308 -6.26 0.11 -26.14
CA GLY A 308 -5.84 -0.56 -27.37
C GLY A 308 -6.77 -1.67 -27.85
N SER A 309 -7.28 -2.50 -26.94
CA SER A 309 -8.23 -3.57 -27.29
C SER A 309 -9.67 -3.07 -27.33
N ALA A 310 -10.21 -2.65 -26.18
CA ALA A 310 -11.55 -2.10 -26.05
C ALA A 310 -11.73 -1.37 -24.70
N ALA A 311 -12.84 -0.65 -24.56
CA ALA A 311 -13.23 -0.05 -23.28
C ALA A 311 -13.36 -1.11 -22.18
N VAL A 312 -14.05 -2.21 -22.46
CA VAL A 312 -14.33 -3.29 -21.51
C VAL A 312 -14.44 -4.64 -22.22
N SER A 313 -13.98 -5.70 -21.56
CA SER A 313 -14.39 -7.09 -21.81
C SER A 313 -15.02 -7.61 -20.53
N LYS A 314 -16.28 -8.06 -20.57
CA LYS A 314 -16.98 -8.52 -19.37
C LYS A 314 -17.88 -9.72 -19.59
N GLY A 315 -17.92 -10.60 -18.59
CA GLY A 315 -18.82 -11.77 -18.56
C GLY A 315 -20.27 -11.43 -18.24
N SER A 316 -21.16 -12.42 -18.38
CA SER A 316 -22.60 -12.26 -18.11
C SER A 316 -22.94 -12.05 -16.63
N SER A 317 -22.06 -12.49 -15.72
CA SER A 317 -22.22 -12.35 -14.27
C SER A 317 -21.85 -10.95 -13.76
N VAL A 318 -21.23 -10.12 -14.60
CA VAL A 318 -20.82 -8.75 -14.24
C VAL A 318 -22.03 -7.82 -14.27
N THR A 319 -22.26 -7.12 -13.17
CA THR A 319 -23.21 -6.00 -13.12
C THR A 319 -22.51 -4.73 -13.59
N SER A 320 -23.06 -4.07 -14.61
CA SER A 320 -22.49 -2.86 -15.22
C SER A 320 -23.54 -1.75 -15.21
N SER A 321 -23.22 -0.59 -14.65
CA SER A 321 -24.12 0.56 -14.63
C SER A 321 -23.41 1.90 -14.58
N GLY A 322 -23.86 2.85 -15.41
CA GLY A 322 -23.36 4.23 -15.40
C GLY A 322 -21.95 4.39 -15.98
N ASN A 323 -21.40 3.37 -16.62
CA ASN A 323 -20.11 3.46 -17.30
C ASN A 323 -20.29 3.98 -18.73
N ASN A 324 -19.25 4.56 -19.33
CA ASN A 324 -19.38 5.17 -20.67
C ASN A 324 -19.54 4.16 -21.83
N TRP A 325 -19.44 2.86 -21.54
CA TRP A 325 -19.78 1.77 -22.46
C TRP A 325 -21.21 1.24 -22.26
N ASP A 326 -21.92 1.68 -21.21
CA ASP A 326 -23.31 1.30 -20.99
C ASP A 326 -24.24 2.15 -21.86
N SER A 327 -25.37 1.57 -22.27
CA SER A 327 -26.34 2.26 -23.13
C SER A 327 -26.86 3.55 -22.50
N GLY A 328 -26.89 4.63 -23.29
CA GLY A 328 -27.41 5.93 -22.87
C GLY A 328 -26.45 6.77 -22.00
N ILE A 329 -25.24 6.29 -21.73
CA ILE A 329 -24.22 7.05 -20.99
C ILE A 329 -23.26 7.70 -21.98
N SER A 330 -23.14 9.04 -21.93
CA SER A 330 -22.20 9.77 -22.77
C SER A 330 -20.77 9.66 -22.25
N THR A 331 -19.80 9.70 -23.17
CA THR A 331 -18.38 9.86 -22.82
C THR A 331 -18.10 11.34 -22.65
N PRO A 332 -17.83 11.85 -21.43
CA PRO A 332 -17.42 13.23 -21.25
C PRO A 332 -16.03 13.48 -21.85
N SER A 333 -15.79 14.70 -22.34
CA SER A 333 -14.46 15.10 -22.81
C SER A 333 -13.51 15.32 -21.63
N PHE A 334 -12.24 14.95 -21.82
CA PHE A 334 -11.19 15.33 -20.88
C PHE A 334 -10.83 16.81 -21.03
N VAL A 335 -10.55 17.47 -19.91
CA VAL A 335 -9.97 18.83 -19.90
C VAL A 335 -8.56 18.81 -20.48
N SER A 336 -7.78 17.77 -20.16
CA SER A 336 -6.44 17.56 -20.70
C SER A 336 -6.12 16.06 -20.81
N THR A 337 -5.37 15.70 -21.84
CA THR A 337 -4.69 14.40 -21.99
C THR A 337 -3.17 14.52 -21.88
N ASP A 338 -2.66 15.69 -21.50
CA ASP A 338 -1.25 15.87 -21.12
C ASP A 338 -1.04 15.43 -19.67
N ALA A 339 -0.26 14.37 -19.49
CA ALA A 339 0.03 13.78 -18.18
C ALA A 339 1.13 14.50 -17.39
N SER A 340 1.79 15.52 -17.95
CA SER A 340 2.97 16.19 -17.37
C SER A 340 2.79 16.57 -15.89
N THR A 341 1.62 17.08 -15.50
CA THR A 341 1.33 17.52 -14.13
C THR A 341 1.19 16.38 -13.12
N THR A 342 1.02 15.13 -13.57
CA THR A 342 0.91 13.96 -12.65
C THR A 342 2.26 13.59 -12.02
N TYR A 343 3.36 14.00 -12.64
CA TYR A 343 4.73 13.81 -12.16
C TYR A 343 5.20 14.91 -11.21
N ASN A 344 4.42 15.97 -11.02
CA ASN A 344 4.76 17.05 -10.10
C ASN A 344 4.98 16.53 -8.68
N SER A 345 5.65 17.34 -7.87
CA SER A 345 5.78 17.06 -6.43
C SER A 345 4.40 16.97 -5.79
N ARG A 346 4.25 16.02 -4.87
CA ARG A 346 3.08 15.92 -3.98
C ARG A 346 2.88 17.25 -3.25
N LYS A 347 1.64 17.50 -2.82
CA LYS A 347 1.33 18.65 -1.95
C LYS A 347 2.04 18.46 -0.60
N SER A 348 2.13 19.52 0.20
CA SER A 348 2.83 19.51 1.49
C SER A 348 2.25 18.53 2.51
N ASP A 349 0.98 18.14 2.37
CA ASP A 349 0.30 17.12 3.19
C ASP A 349 0.51 15.68 2.66
N GLY A 350 1.31 15.52 1.61
CA GLY A 350 1.58 14.26 0.92
C GLY A 350 0.54 13.87 -0.13
N SER A 351 -0.59 14.58 -0.24
CA SER A 351 -1.62 14.27 -1.24
C SER A 351 -1.10 14.41 -2.67
N LEU A 352 -1.80 13.74 -3.60
CA LEU A 352 -1.48 13.79 -5.03
C LEU A 352 -1.38 15.23 -5.56
N PRO A 353 -0.49 15.49 -6.53
CA PRO A 353 -0.38 16.82 -7.15
C PRO A 353 -1.70 17.22 -7.81
N ALA A 354 -1.98 18.52 -7.85
CA ALA A 354 -3.11 19.02 -8.62
C ALA A 354 -2.85 18.79 -10.12
N THR A 355 -3.88 18.33 -10.84
CA THR A 355 -3.79 18.03 -12.26
C THR A 355 -5.11 18.31 -12.96
N THR A 356 -5.06 18.69 -14.23
CA THR A 356 -6.23 18.71 -15.12
C THR A 356 -6.28 17.46 -16.01
N PHE A 357 -5.21 16.66 -16.02
CA PHE A 357 -5.12 15.40 -16.74
C PHE A 357 -6.26 14.47 -16.36
N LEU A 358 -6.98 13.95 -17.36
CA LEU A 358 -8.13 13.06 -17.24
C LEU A 358 -9.28 13.56 -16.37
N THR A 359 -9.26 14.82 -15.93
CA THR A 359 -10.43 15.45 -15.34
C THR A 359 -11.46 15.70 -16.42
N THR A 360 -12.74 15.57 -16.06
CA THR A 360 -13.87 15.75 -16.99
C THR A 360 -14.84 16.83 -16.56
N GLY A 361 -14.71 17.33 -15.33
CA GLY A 361 -15.74 18.13 -14.66
C GLY A 361 -16.99 17.35 -14.25
N SER A 362 -17.07 16.05 -14.57
CA SER A 362 -18.20 15.21 -14.19
C SER A 362 -18.13 14.79 -12.72
N THR A 363 -19.26 14.95 -12.02
CA THR A 363 -19.45 14.39 -10.68
C THR A 363 -20.07 13.00 -10.71
N THR A 364 -20.36 12.43 -11.88
CA THR A 364 -21.14 11.18 -12.01
C THR A 364 -20.38 10.01 -12.61
N ILE A 365 -19.30 10.25 -13.37
CA ILE A 365 -18.51 9.23 -14.07
C ILE A 365 -17.02 9.56 -14.06
N GLY A 366 -16.18 8.53 -14.00
CA GLY A 366 -14.72 8.65 -13.99
C GLY A 366 -14.13 9.06 -12.64
N ALA A 367 -12.81 8.90 -12.53
CA ALA A 367 -12.03 9.36 -11.39
C ALA A 367 -11.98 10.89 -11.32
N THR A 368 -11.89 11.42 -10.10
CA THR A 368 -11.80 12.87 -9.87
C THR A 368 -10.41 13.45 -10.10
N MET A 369 -9.37 12.60 -10.08
CA MET A 369 -7.97 12.98 -10.30
C MET A 369 -7.45 14.08 -9.36
N ASN A 370 -7.88 14.11 -8.08
CA ASN A 370 -7.53 15.17 -7.13
C ASN A 370 -7.21 14.70 -5.71
#